data_AF-A0A1I6GLM5-F1
#
_entry.id   AF-A0A1I6GLM5-F1
#
_cell.length_a   1.000
_cell.length_b   1.000
_cell.length_c   1.000
_cell.angle_alpha   90.00
_cell.angle_beta   90.00
_cell.angle_gamma   90.00
#
_symmetry.space_group_name_H-M   'P 1'
#
loop_
_entity.id
_entity.type
_entity.pdbx_description
1 polymer ?
#
loop_
_entity_poly.entity_id
_entity_poly.type
_entity_poly.pdbx_seq_one_letter_code
_entity_poly.pdbx_strand_id
1 'polypeptide(L)' 'MSDVTQAETRPSFFVAMREHPASVGETYFGHMRFALRFSGLLFAAGGAALVHAVLPALFETTASQMIRRMYAMIEQRH' A
#
# COMPACT_ATOMS: atom_id res chain seq x y z
N MET A 1 -9.99 -45.92 -21.04
CA MET A 1 -9.46 -44.86 -21.92
C MET A 1 -9.56 -43.56 -21.14
N SER A 2 -8.41 -43.18 -20.57
CA SER A 2 -8.04 -41.91 -19.93
C SER A 2 -9.08 -41.19 -19.05
N ASP A 3 -8.94 -41.46 -17.75
CA ASP A 3 -9.30 -40.57 -16.65
C ASP A 3 -8.50 -39.27 -16.81
N VAL A 4 -9.07 -38.30 -17.54
CA VAL A 4 -8.48 -36.98 -17.73
C VAL A 4 -8.77 -36.21 -16.45
N THR A 5 -7.77 -36.22 -15.58
CA THR A 5 -7.50 -35.19 -14.58
C THR A 5 -7.89 -33.82 -15.15
N GLN A 6 -9.09 -33.34 -14.81
CA GLN A 6 -9.43 -31.93 -14.92
C GLN A 6 -8.49 -31.21 -13.99
N ALA A 7 -7.44 -30.63 -14.58
CA ALA A 7 -6.43 -29.85 -13.92
C ALA A 7 -7.09 -28.88 -12.94
N GLU A 8 -6.61 -28.88 -11.69
CA GLU A 8 -6.89 -27.79 -10.74
C GLU A 8 -6.60 -26.46 -11.45
N THR A 9 -7.64 -25.75 -11.86
CA THR A 9 -7.53 -24.34 -12.25
C THR A 9 -7.30 -23.55 -10.97
N ARG A 10 -6.08 -23.60 -10.43
CA ARG A 10 -5.65 -22.67 -9.38
C ARG A 10 -5.86 -21.28 -9.96
N PRO A 11 -6.74 -20.44 -9.36
CA PRO A 11 -6.91 -19.10 -9.87
C PRO A 11 -5.53 -18.44 -9.86
N SER A 12 -5.07 -18.04 -11.04
CA SER A 12 -3.84 -17.27 -11.17
C SER A 12 -3.97 -16.08 -10.23
N PHE A 13 -2.94 -15.81 -9.43
CA PHE A 13 -2.92 -14.69 -8.49
C PHE A 13 -3.43 -13.37 -9.11
N PHE A 14 -3.19 -13.21 -10.41
CA PHE A 14 -3.62 -12.08 -11.22
C PHE A 14 -5.15 -11.98 -11.46
N VAL A 15 -5.87 -13.11 -11.46
CA VAL A 15 -7.33 -13.19 -11.58
C VAL A 15 -7.97 -12.79 -10.25
N ALA A 16 -7.44 -13.29 -9.13
CA ALA A 16 -7.92 -12.96 -7.78
C ALA A 16 -7.79 -11.45 -7.44
N MET A 17 -6.79 -10.76 -8.00
CA MET A 17 -6.64 -9.30 -7.85
C MET A 17 -7.62 -8.47 -8.69
N ARG A 18 -8.17 -9.01 -9.78
CA ARG A 18 -9.01 -8.26 -10.73
C ARG A 18 -10.51 -8.52 -10.62
N GLU A 19 -10.94 -9.71 -10.20
CA GLU A 19 -12.35 -10.13 -10.32
C GLU A 19 -13.22 -9.95 -9.06
N HIS A 20 -12.65 -9.57 -7.91
CA HIS A 20 -13.44 -9.28 -6.70
C HIS A 20 -13.94 -7.80 -6.48
N PRO A 21 -13.76 -6.79 -7.37
CA PRO A 21 -14.21 -5.43 -7.08
C PRO A 21 -15.65 -5.13 -7.56
N ALA A 22 -16.48 -6.14 -7.84
CA ALA A 22 -17.86 -5.91 -8.31
C ALA A 22 -18.91 -5.77 -7.19
N SER A 23 -18.56 -5.87 -5.89
CA SER A 23 -19.58 -6.09 -4.85
C SER A 23 -19.72 -5.05 -3.73
N VAL A 24 -19.12 -3.86 -3.80
CA VAL A 24 -19.23 -2.92 -2.68
C VAL A 24 -19.28 -1.47 -3.14
N GLY A 25 -20.49 -0.91 -3.14
CA GLY A 25 -20.83 0.45 -3.53
C GLY A 25 -20.33 1.56 -2.58
N GLU A 26 -19.08 1.50 -2.12
CA GLU A 26 -18.32 2.65 -1.64
C GLU A 26 -17.02 2.76 -2.45
N THR A 27 -16.52 3.98 -2.69
CA THR A 27 -15.50 4.21 -3.72
C THR A 27 -14.23 3.38 -3.50
N TYR A 28 -14.07 2.28 -4.26
CA TYR A 28 -12.78 1.62 -4.49
C TYR A 28 -11.70 2.67 -4.78
N PHE A 29 -12.08 3.71 -5.52
CA PHE A 29 -11.30 4.91 -5.78
C PHE A 29 -10.89 5.71 -4.52
N GLY A 30 -11.72 5.79 -3.49
CA GLY A 30 -11.40 6.44 -2.21
C GLY A 30 -10.36 5.66 -1.42
N HIS A 31 -10.53 4.34 -1.32
CA HIS A 31 -9.55 3.45 -0.70
C HIS A 31 -8.23 3.44 -1.46
N MET A 32 -8.27 3.31 -2.80
CA MET A 32 -7.11 3.36 -3.66
C MET A 32 -6.37 4.70 -3.53
N ARG A 33 -7.08 5.84 -3.55
CA ARG A 33 -6.48 7.16 -3.40
C ARG A 33 -5.84 7.37 -2.03
N PHE A 34 -6.49 6.90 -0.96
CA PHE A 34 -5.90 6.92 0.37
C PHE A 34 -4.63 6.06 0.42
N ALA A 35 -4.69 4.81 -0.06
CA ALA A 35 -3.56 3.90 -0.09
C ALA A 35 -2.38 4.46 -0.88
N LEU A 36 -2.62 5.03 -2.07
CA LEU A 36 -1.59 5.66 -2.91
C LEU A 36 -0.96 6.88 -2.23
N ARG A 37 -1.78 7.72 -1.58
CA ARG A 37 -1.28 8.87 -0.82
C ARG A 37 -0.43 8.43 0.37
N PHE A 38 -0.90 7.43 1.10
CA PHE A 38 -0.21 6.88 2.26
C PHE A 38 1.13 6.26 1.87
N SER A 39 1.16 5.43 0.81
CA SER A 39 2.40 4.83 0.30
C SER A 39 3.40 5.89 -0.16
N GLY A 40 2.94 6.94 -0.86
CA GLY A 40 3.81 8.04 -1.29
C GLY A 40 4.48 8.77 -0.12
N LEU A 41 3.74 9.02 0.96
CA LEU A 41 4.31 9.63 2.18
C LEU A 41 5.31 8.70 2.87
N LEU A 42 5.05 7.40 2.87
CA LEU A 42 5.97 6.41 3.46
C LEU A 42 7.30 6.36 2.71
N PHE A 43 7.27 6.32 1.37
CA PHE A 43 8.48 6.37 0.55
C PHE A 43 9.26 7.67 0.76
N ALA A 44 8.57 8.80 0.84
CA ALA A 44 9.23 10.08 1.09
C ALA A 44 9.83 10.18 2.50
N ALA A 45 9.16 9.64 3.54
CA ALA A 45 9.70 9.56 4.89
C ALA A 45 10.94 8.64 4.95
N GLY A 46 10.88 7.49 4.29
CA GLY A 46 12.02 6.57 4.16
C GLY A 46 13.18 7.19 3.39
N GLY A 47 12.91 7.92 2.30
CA GLY A 47 13.91 8.66 1.54
C GLY A 47 14.58 9.77 2.36
N ALA A 48 13.80 10.53 3.13
CA ALA A 48 14.33 11.53 4.06
C ALA A 48 15.23 10.90 5.13
N ALA A 49 14.83 9.75 5.70
CA ALA A 49 15.65 9.01 6.66
C ALA A 49 16.94 8.47 6.02
N LEU A 50 16.88 8.00 4.77
CA LEU A 50 18.05 7.52 4.02
C LEU A 50 19.04 8.66 3.76
N VAL A 51 18.56 9.81 3.31
CA VAL A 51 19.42 10.99 3.10
C VAL A 51 20.01 11.44 4.43
N HIS A 52 19.22 11.46 5.52
CA HIS A 52 19.72 11.79 6.85
C HIS A 52 20.81 10.82 7.32
N ALA A 53 20.69 9.52 7.04
CA ALA A 53 21.70 8.53 7.39
C ALA A 53 23.06 8.80 6.69
N VAL A 54 23.04 9.37 5.49
CA VAL A 54 24.27 9.77 4.75
C VAL A 54 24.74 11.18 5.16
N LEU A 55 23.79 12.08 5.37
CA LEU A 55 24.00 13.49 5.67
C LEU A 55 23.18 13.88 6.92
N PRO A 56 23.73 13.67 8.14
CA PRO A 56 22.98 13.84 9.38
C PRO A 56 22.47 15.26 9.64
N ALA A 57 23.02 16.28 8.97
CA ALA A 57 22.52 17.66 9.06
C ALA A 57 21.24 17.91 8.24
N LEU A 58 20.84 17.01 7.35
CA LEU A 58 19.65 17.14 6.50
C LEU A 58 18.51 16.26 7.05
N PHE A 59 17.29 16.79 7.01
CA PHE A 59 16.05 16.04 7.35
C PHE A 59 15.93 15.51 8.79
N GLU A 60 16.66 16.07 9.76
CA GLU A 60 16.70 15.62 11.17
C GLU A 60 15.31 15.37 11.77
N THR A 61 14.35 16.26 11.51
CA THR A 61 12.97 16.10 12.02
C THR A 61 11.96 15.70 10.97
N THR A 62 12.34 15.69 9.69
CA THR A 62 11.40 15.53 8.58
C THR A 62 10.82 14.11 8.53
N ALA A 63 11.66 13.08 8.62
CA ALA A 63 11.18 11.70 8.65
C ALA A 63 10.23 11.43 9.82
N SER A 64 10.62 11.88 11.02
CA SER A 64 9.82 11.75 12.24
C SER A 64 8.47 12.47 12.16
N GLN A 65 8.43 13.69 11.63
CA GLN A 65 7.18 14.44 11.44
C GLN A 65 6.24 13.75 10.43
N MET A 66 6.80 13.20 9.35
CA MET A 66 6.01 12.47 8.34
C MET A 66 5.40 11.19 8.91
N ILE A 67 6.15 10.43 9.71
CA ILE A 67 5.65 9.23 10.40
C ILE A 67 4.53 9.60 11.39
N ARG A 68 4.70 10.65 12.20
CA ARG A 68 3.63 11.14 13.11
C ARG A 68 2.37 11.53 12.36
N ARG A 69 2.51 12.19 11.21
CA ARG A 69 1.38 12.53 10.35
C ARG A 69 0.67 11.28 9.80
N MET A 70 1.43 10.27 9.36
CA MET A 70 0.89 8.99 8.90
C MET A 70 0.17 8.24 10.02
N TYR A 71 0.74 8.23 11.23
CA TYR A 71 0.10 7.67 12.41
C TYR A 71 -1.26 8.33 12.69
N ALA A 72 -1.32 9.66 12.69
CA ALA A 72 -2.59 10.39 12.86
C ALA A 72 -3.61 10.10 11.74
N MET A 73 -3.17 9.89 10.50
CA MET A 73 -4.04 9.51 9.39
C MET A 73 -4.63 8.09 9.54
N ILE A 74 -3.87 7.17 10.16
CA ILE A 74 -4.37 5.82 10.47
C ILE A 74 -5.40 5.93 11.60
N GLU A 75 -5.06 6.64 12.68
CA GLU A 75 -5.92 6.81 13.85
C GLU A 75 -7.28 7.44 13.47
N GLN A 76 -7.31 8.46 12.62
CA GLN A 76 -8.55 9.11 12.16
C GLN A 76 -9.44 8.22 11.28
N ARG A 77 -8.95 7.05 10.86
CA ARG A 77 -9.66 6.11 9.97
C ARG A 77 -10.28 4.94 10.73
N HIS A 78 -10.01 4.81 12.04
CA HIS A 78 -10.58 3.84 12.96
C HIS A 78 -11.57 4.53 13.92
#